data_AF-A0A535MVM5-F1
#
_entry.id   AF-A0A535MVM5-F1
#
_cell.length_a   1.000
_cell.length_b   1.000
_cell.length_c   1.000
_cell.angle_alpha   90.00
_cell.angle_beta   90.00
_cell.angle_gamma   90.00
#
_symmetry.space_group_name_H-M   'P 1'
#
loop_
_entity.id
_entity.type
_entity.pdbx_description
1 polymer ?
#
loop_
_entity_poly.entity_id
_entity_poly.type
_entity_poly.pdbx_seq_one_letter_code
_entity_poly.pdbx_strand_id
1 'polypeptide(L)'
;MRVIGLTGGIGSGKSTVARIFKELGAEVVDADQLAREVVAPGQPALKDVVAAFGPGVIQADGTLDRPRLASIIFRDDVARATLNAITHPRIRS
;
A
#
# COMPACT_ATOMS: atom_id res chain seq x y z
N MET A 1 -18.55 -8.17 -13.54
CA MET A 1 -17.20 -7.59 -13.68
C MET A 1 -16.18 -8.71 -13.58
N ARG A 2 -15.18 -8.78 -14.47
CA ARG A 2 -14.08 -9.76 -14.39
C ARG A 2 -12.85 -9.05 -13.85
N VAL A 3 -12.27 -9.54 -12.76
CA VAL A 3 -11.04 -9.00 -12.17
C VAL A 3 -9.88 -9.89 -12.56
N ILE A 4 -8.82 -9.29 -13.12
CA ILE A 4 -7.63 -10.00 -13.58
C ILE A 4 -6.44 -9.45 -12.80
N GLY A 5 -5.74 -10.33 -12.06
CA GLY A 5 -4.53 -9.96 -11.33
C GLY A 5 -3.31 -9.95 -12.25
N LEU A 6 -2.72 -8.79 -12.48
CA LEU A 6 -1.44 -8.66 -13.20
C LEU A 6 -0.27 -8.70 -12.20
N THR A 7 0.52 -9.77 -12.25
CA THR A 7 1.67 -9.99 -11.36
C THR A 7 2.96 -10.24 -12.16
N GLY A 8 4.11 -10.19 -11.48
CA GLY A 8 5.43 -10.29 -12.09
C GLY A 8 6.53 -9.65 -11.23
N GLY A 9 7.79 -10.09 -11.41
CA GLY A 9 8.93 -9.60 -10.64
C GLY A 9 9.31 -8.13 -10.92
N ILE A 10 10.28 -7.60 -10.18
CA ILE A 10 10.83 -6.26 -10.43
C ILE A 10 11.40 -6.22 -11.86
N GLY A 11 11.10 -5.15 -12.61
CA GLY A 11 11.58 -4.98 -13.98
C GLY A 11 10.84 -5.81 -15.04
N SER A 12 9.82 -6.61 -14.68
CA SER A 12 9.13 -7.51 -15.64
C SER A 12 8.15 -6.80 -16.60
N GLY A 13 8.13 -5.47 -16.64
CA GLY A 13 7.25 -4.72 -17.55
C GLY A 13 5.76 -4.67 -17.19
N LYS A 14 5.36 -5.01 -15.95
CA LYS A 14 3.95 -4.95 -15.50
C LYS A 14 3.29 -3.61 -15.81
N SER A 15 3.98 -2.50 -15.53
CA SER A 15 3.45 -1.14 -15.78
C SER A 15 3.18 -0.90 -17.26
N THR A 16 3.99 -1.49 -18.16
CA THR A 16 3.77 -1.42 -19.61
C THR A 16 2.53 -2.20 -20.01
N VAL A 17 2.38 -3.43 -19.51
CA VAL A 17 1.20 -4.27 -19.78
C VAL A 17 -0.08 -3.64 -19.22
N ALA A 18 -0.01 -3.09 -18.01
CA ALA A 18 -1.11 -2.34 -17.40
C ALA A 18 -1.53 -1.14 -18.26
N ARG A 19 -0.58 -0.37 -18.79
CA ARG A 19 -0.87 0.75 -19.71
C ARG A 19 -1.58 0.28 -20.98
N ILE A 20 -1.13 -0.83 -21.58
CA ILE A 20 -1.77 -1.40 -22.77
C ILE A 20 -3.21 -1.81 -22.46
N PHE A 21 -3.48 -2.45 -21.32
CA PHE A 21 -4.85 -2.79 -20.92
C PHE A 21 -5.72 -1.54 -20.76
N LYS A 22 -5.17 -0.45 -20.19
CA LYS A 22 -5.87 0.83 -20.07
C LYS A 22 -6.22 1.42 -21.43
N GLU A 23 -5.28 1.40 -22.38
CA GLU A 23 -5.51 1.87 -23.76
C GLU A 23 -6.59 1.05 -24.48
N LEU A 24 -6.72 -0.23 -24.15
CA LEU A 24 -7.77 -1.13 -24.64
C LEU A 24 -9.10 -0.99 -23.89
N GLY A 25 -9.23 -0.02 -22.97
CA GLY A 25 -10.47 0.30 -22.26
C GLY A 25 -10.67 -0.43 -20.93
N ALA A 26 -9.65 -1.13 -20.41
CA ALA A 26 -9.72 -1.70 -19.06
C ALA A 26 -9.48 -0.64 -17.99
N GLU A 27 -10.25 -0.70 -16.90
CA GLU A 27 -9.89 0.01 -15.68
C GLU A 27 -8.72 -0.70 -14.99
N VAL A 28 -7.64 0.04 -14.77
CA VAL A 28 -6.43 -0.47 -14.13
C VAL A 28 -6.38 0.05 -12.71
N VAL A 29 -6.37 -0.87 -11.76
CA VAL A 29 -6.19 -0.59 -10.34
C VAL A 29 -4.77 -0.98 -9.95
N ASP A 30 -3.95 0.00 -9.58
CA ASP A 30 -2.60 -0.23 -9.08
C ASP A 30 -2.65 -0.41 -7.55
N ALA A 31 -2.41 -1.64 -7.09
CA ALA A 31 -2.43 -1.99 -5.68
C ALA A 31 -1.31 -1.31 -4.88
N ASP A 32 -0.15 -1.06 -5.50
CA ASP A 32 0.95 -0.35 -4.85
C ASP A 32 0.58 1.12 -4.66
N GLN A 33 -0.07 1.73 -5.66
CA GLN A 33 -0.57 3.10 -5.55
C GLN A 33 -1.65 3.21 -4.47
N LEU A 34 -2.65 2.33 -4.47
CA LEU A 34 -3.71 2.33 -3.45
C LEU A 34 -3.14 2.15 -2.04
N ALA A 35 -2.17 1.24 -1.87
CA ALA A 35 -1.51 1.06 -0.58
C ALA A 35 -0.78 2.33 -0.11
N ARG A 36 -0.35 3.21 -1.02
CA ARG A 36 0.23 4.51 -0.66
C ARG A 36 -0.84 5.53 -0.27
N GLU A 37 -1.95 5.56 -1.00
CA GLU A 37 -3.03 6.52 -0.80
C GLU A 37 -3.80 6.24 0.50
N VAL A 38 -4.02 4.97 0.85
CA VAL A 38 -4.73 4.56 2.07
C VAL A 38 -4.07 5.08 3.35
N VAL A 39 -2.76 5.29 3.33
CA VAL A 39 -1.97 5.81 4.47
C VAL A 39 -1.49 7.26 4.26
N ALA A 40 -2.09 8.00 3.34
CA ALA A 40 -1.78 9.41 3.14
C ALA A 40 -2.18 10.26 4.36
N PRO A 41 -1.57 11.44 4.57
CA PRO A 41 -1.98 12.37 5.62
C PRO A 41 -3.49 12.64 5.57
N GLY A 42 -4.12 12.61 6.75
CA GLY A 42 -5.58 12.78 6.89
C GLY A 42 -6.41 11.50 6.73
N GLN A 43 -5.84 10.40 6.23
CA GLN A 43 -6.56 9.15 6.12
C GLN A 43 -6.72 8.42 7.47
N PRO A 44 -7.84 7.72 7.71
CA PRO A 44 -8.04 6.94 8.92
C PRO A 44 -6.97 5.85 9.12
N ALA A 45 -6.49 5.23 8.04
CA ALA A 45 -5.49 4.17 8.15
C ALA A 45 -4.15 4.68 8.70
N LEU A 46 -3.78 5.93 8.39
CA LEU A 46 -2.56 6.52 8.93
C LEU A 46 -2.66 6.66 10.46
N LYS A 47 -3.82 7.05 10.99
CA LYS A 47 -4.06 7.15 12.43
C LYS A 47 -3.95 5.79 13.12
N ASP A 48 -4.54 4.75 12.52
CA ASP A 48 -4.45 3.39 13.05
C ASP A 48 -3.01 2.86 13.04
N VAL A 49 -2.26 3.16 11.98
CA VAL A 49 -0.82 2.85 11.90
C VAL A 49 -0.05 3.56 13.02
N VAL A 50 -0.32 4.84 13.27
CA VAL A 50 0.31 5.57 14.38
C VAL A 50 -0.08 5.00 15.74
N ALA A 51 -1.33 4.57 15.91
CA ALA A 51 -1.78 3.95 17.16
C ALA A 51 -1.08 2.60 17.41
N ALA A 52 -0.85 1.81 16.37
CA ALA A 52 -0.22 0.50 16.47
C ALA A 52 1.32 0.55 16.60
N PHE A 53 1.98 1.47 15.88
CA PHE A 53 3.44 1.53 15.78
C PHE A 53 4.09 2.73 16.49
N GLY A 54 3.26 3.61 17.07
CA GLY A 54 3.67 4.83 17.75
C GLY A 54 3.92 6.01 16.79
N PRO A 55 4.08 7.23 17.32
CA PRO A 55 4.32 8.44 16.52
C PRO A 55 5.64 8.42 15.76
N GLY A 56 6.57 7.52 16.13
CA GLY A 56 7.87 7.41 15.49
C GLY A 56 7.82 6.99 14.01
N VAL A 57 6.69 6.46 13.51
CA VAL A 57 6.54 6.11 12.09
C VAL A 57 5.99 7.26 11.23
N ILE A 58 5.92 8.48 11.76
CA ILE A 58 5.49 9.69 11.06
C ILE A 58 6.65 10.65 10.90
N GLN A 59 6.78 11.22 9.71
CA GLN A 59 7.72 12.29 9.42
C GLN A 59 7.21 13.64 9.94
N ALA A 60 8.10 14.63 10.02
CA ALA A 60 7.74 15.97 10.51
C ALA A 60 6.64 16.66 9.68
N ASP A 61 6.49 16.28 8.41
CA ASP A 61 5.46 16.79 7.50
C ASP A 61 4.09 16.08 7.64
N GLY A 62 3.98 15.12 8.58
CA GLY A 62 2.77 14.34 8.83
C GLY A 62 2.60 13.14 7.90
N THR A 63 3.56 12.85 7.02
CA THR A 63 3.53 11.66 6.15
C THR A 63 4.09 10.43 6.85
N LEU A 64 3.77 9.24 6.30
CA LEU A 64 4.30 7.98 6.81
C LEU A 64 5.79 7.81 6.48
N ASP A 65 6.62 7.55 7.50
CA ASP A 65 8.01 7.14 7.35
C ASP A 65 8.07 5.67 6.91
N ARG A 66 8.04 5.45 5.59
CA ARG A 66 8.06 4.11 4.99
C ARG A 66 9.34 3.33 5.31
N PRO A 67 10.56 3.90 5.17
CA PRO A 67 11.77 3.18 5.57
C PRO A 67 11.73 2.70 7.02
N ARG A 68 11.24 3.54 7.94
CA ARG A 68 11.14 3.17 9.34
C ARG A 68 10.09 2.09 9.59
N LEU A 69 8.88 2.24 9.05
CA LEU A 69 7.85 1.22 9.18
C LEU A 69 8.31 -0.11 8.55
N ALA A 70 8.94 -0.07 7.39
CA ALA A 70 9.55 -1.22 6.73
C ALA A 70 10.56 -1.94 7.65
N SER A 71 11.44 -1.19 8.32
CA SER A 71 12.43 -1.77 9.25
C SER A 71 11.80 -2.57 10.40
N ILE A 72 10.58 -2.19 10.82
CA ILE A 72 9.81 -2.87 11.87
C ILE A 72 9.14 -4.13 11.30
N ILE A 73 8.31 -3.97 10.25
CA ILE A 73 7.48 -5.06 9.71
C ILE A 73 8.28 -6.14 8.98
N PHE A 74 9.48 -5.85 8.47
CA PHE A 74 10.33 -6.87 7.84
C PHE A 74 11.05 -7.75 8.86
N ARG A 75 11.10 -7.35 10.14
CA ARG A 75 11.76 -8.10 11.21
C ARG A 75 10.78 -8.80 12.15
N ASP A 76 9.49 -8.46 12.07
CA ASP A 76 8.45 -8.97 12.94
C ASP A 76 7.19 -9.31 12.14
N ASP A 77 6.88 -10.61 12.10
CA ASP A 77 5.71 -11.13 11.39
C ASP A 77 4.38 -10.67 12.01
N VAL A 78 4.35 -10.43 13.32
CA VAL A 78 3.16 -9.90 14.03
C VAL A 78 2.96 -8.43 13.66
N ALA A 79 4.03 -7.65 13.61
CA ALA A 79 4.00 -6.28 13.12
C ALA A 79 3.50 -6.21 11.66
N ARG A 80 4.00 -7.09 10.79
CA ARG A 80 3.53 -7.20 9.40
C ARG A 80 2.05 -7.56 9.31
N ALA A 81 1.61 -8.55 10.08
CA ALA A 81 0.20 -8.94 10.13
C ALA A 81 -0.71 -7.79 10.62
N THR A 82 -0.24 -7.02 11.60
CA THR A 82 -0.95 -5.84 12.13
C THR A 82 -1.11 -4.77 11.05
N LEU A 83 -0.04 -4.43 10.33
CA LEU A 83 -0.12 -3.45 9.22
C LEU A 83 -1.08 -3.94 8.12
N ASN A 84 -1.01 -5.22 7.78
CA ASN A 84 -1.88 -5.84 6.78
C ASN A 84 -3.35 -5.79 7.23
N ALA A 85 -3.65 -6.04 8.50
CA ALA A 85 -5.01 -5.96 9.03
C ALA A 85 -5.58 -4.53 8.99
N ILE A 86 -4.73 -3.51 9.13
CA ILE A 86 -5.14 -2.10 9.02
C ILE A 86 -5.39 -1.70 7.56
N THR A 87 -4.54 -2.15 6.63
CA THR A 87 -4.54 -1.67 5.24
C THR A 87 -5.46 -2.48 4.31
N HIS A 88 -5.49 -3.82 4.41
CA HIS A 88 -6.26 -4.66 3.48
C HIS A 88 -7.77 -4.35 3.42
N PRO A 89 -8.48 -4.11 4.53
CA PRO A 89 -9.91 -3.77 4.47
C PRO A 89 -10.20 -2.49 3.67
N ARG A 90 -9.23 -1.57 3.61
CA ARG A 90 -9.33 -0.27 2.94
C ARG A 90 -8.85 -0.28 1.49
N ILE A 91 -8.11 -1.31 1.10
CA ILE A 91 -7.68 -1.56 -0.28
C ILE A 91 -8.71 -2.42 -1.03
N ARG A 92 -9.44 -3.29 -0.31
CA ARG A 92 -10.45 -4.20 -0.88
C ARG A 92 -11.84 -3.56 -1.06
N SER A 93 -12.01 -2.30 -0.66
CA SER A 93 -13.28 -1.55 -0.70
C SER A 93 -13.47 -0.80 -2.00
#